data_AF-A0A533ZS41-F1
#
_entry.id   AF-A0A533ZS41-F1
#
_cell.length_a   1.000
_cell.length_b   1.000
_cell.length_c   1.000
_cell.angle_alpha   90.00
_cell.angle_beta   90.00
_cell.angle_gamma   90.00
#
_symmetry.space_group_name_H-M   'P 1'
#
loop_
_entity.id
_entity.type
_entity.pdbx_description
1 polymer ?
#
loop_
_entity_poly.entity_id
_entity_poly.type
_entity_poly.pdbx_seq_one_letter_code
_entity_poly.pdbx_strand_id
1 'polypeptide(L)'
;MARKFAYITLLVVLLGPLAAFADDDDGNNKLKAVPFAFVGTAAQCGGPAGARIVTSAWLGGMGLPDNGGDNFNATTPGDPPNKRDPHLGLLLNKNGATPICSSAGAEITGVKGKTVTSTFHVGLDYRNGGHCGAGAPRFNIDTDMGFFFVGCSAAPKSNAPQDPAEWTRTRSVLTACGSECFNVTTSLPGSIPVGAKINSIDIVFDEGTDNPVAGDPEGIGLAVVDNIDINGRLITQGSGIEDGIDRYKGKDNDKHDD
;
A
#
# COMPACT_ATOMS: atom_id res chain seq x y z
N MET A 1 32.29 15.32 -17.57
CA MET A 1 31.71 15.78 -16.30
C MET A 1 31.04 14.60 -15.64
N ALA A 2 31.50 14.20 -14.46
CA ALA A 2 30.97 13.04 -13.75
C ALA A 2 29.52 13.30 -13.31
N ARG A 3 28.58 12.49 -13.80
CA ARG A 3 27.23 12.39 -13.24
C ARG A 3 27.40 11.88 -11.80
N LYS A 4 27.27 12.78 -10.84
CA LYS A 4 27.14 12.40 -9.43
C LYS A 4 25.85 11.62 -9.30
N PHE A 5 25.94 10.30 -9.18
CA PHE A 5 24.86 9.49 -8.65
C PHE A 5 24.65 9.97 -7.22
N ALA A 6 23.62 10.78 -7.00
CA ALA A 6 23.15 11.10 -5.67
C ALA A 6 22.59 9.78 -5.12
N TYR A 7 23.34 9.14 -4.23
CA TYR A 7 22.79 8.11 -3.36
C TYR A 7 21.74 8.81 -2.51
N ILE A 8 20.48 8.78 -2.95
CA ILE A 8 19.34 9.15 -2.13
C ILE A 8 19.35 8.12 -0.99
N THR A 9 19.80 8.54 0.18
CA THR A 9 19.60 7.80 1.42
C THR A 9 18.09 7.63 1.56
N LEU A 10 17.58 6.46 1.18
CA LEU A 10 16.21 6.06 1.40
C LEU A 10 16.04 6.10 2.92
N LEU A 11 15.36 7.12 3.42
CA LEU A 11 14.92 7.19 4.81
C LEU A 11 13.81 6.14 4.93
N VAL A 12 14.22 4.87 5.04
CA VAL A 12 13.31 3.78 5.35
C VAL A 12 12.83 4.09 6.76
N VAL A 13 11.61 4.61 6.88
CA VAL A 13 10.91 4.54 8.16
C VAL A 13 10.71 3.05 8.38
N LEU A 14 11.63 2.47 9.13
CA LEU A 14 11.46 1.18 9.79
C LEU A 14 10.30 1.40 10.75
N LEU A 15 9.09 1.25 10.24
CA LEU A 15 7.97 0.79 11.05
C LEU A 15 8.35 -0.65 11.45
N GLY A 16 9.33 -0.77 12.36
CA GLY A 16 9.51 -1.99 13.13
C GLY A 16 8.15 -2.29 13.74
N PRO A 17 7.74 -3.56 13.78
CA PRO A 17 6.34 -3.99 13.84
C PRO A 17 5.60 -3.10 14.82
N LEU A 18 4.92 -2.09 14.28
CA LEU A 18 4.06 -1.22 15.06
C LEU A 18 3.03 -2.17 15.58
N ALA A 19 3.17 -2.54 16.86
CA ALA A 19 2.51 -3.65 17.54
C ALA A 19 1.38 -4.17 16.66
N ALA A 20 1.68 -5.20 15.85
CA ALA A 20 0.73 -5.78 14.90
C ALA A 20 -0.62 -5.73 15.59
N PHE A 21 -1.57 -4.97 15.04
CA PHE A 21 -2.89 -4.85 15.66
C PHE A 21 -3.45 -6.26 15.55
N ALA A 22 -3.20 -7.05 16.59
CA ALA A 22 -3.41 -8.47 16.61
C ALA A 22 -4.91 -8.65 16.73
N ASP A 23 -5.58 -8.53 15.59
CA ASP A 23 -6.97 -8.87 15.41
C ASP A 23 -7.04 -10.01 14.39
N ASP A 24 -6.59 -11.17 14.86
CA ASP A 24 -6.89 -12.48 14.29
C ASP A 24 -8.25 -13.00 14.84
N ASP A 25 -9.18 -12.13 15.30
CA ASP A 25 -10.45 -12.60 15.92
C ASP A 25 -11.54 -12.98 14.90
N ASP A 26 -11.27 -12.84 13.61
CA ASP A 26 -12.08 -13.48 12.57
C ASP A 26 -11.43 -14.81 12.17
N GLY A 27 -11.74 -15.90 12.89
CA GLY A 27 -11.24 -17.26 12.66
C GLY A 27 -11.58 -17.91 11.30
N ASN A 28 -11.55 -17.14 10.22
CA ASN A 28 -11.92 -17.51 8.86
C ASN A 28 -10.77 -17.38 7.84
N ASN A 29 -9.54 -17.03 8.26
CA ASN A 29 -8.36 -16.89 7.37
C ASN A 29 -8.62 -15.99 6.14
N LYS A 30 -9.57 -15.05 6.26
CA LYS A 30 -9.90 -14.14 5.17
C LYS A 30 -8.86 -13.04 5.13
N LEU A 31 -8.32 -12.81 3.93
CA LEU A 31 -7.44 -11.68 3.70
C LEU A 31 -8.26 -10.39 3.71
N LYS A 32 -7.76 -9.38 4.40
CA LYS A 32 -8.28 -8.01 4.38
C LYS A 32 -7.11 -7.06 4.31
N ALA A 33 -7.34 -5.87 3.77
CA ALA A 33 -6.41 -4.75 3.86
C ALA A 33 -7.06 -3.69 4.77
N VAL A 34 -6.56 -3.57 5.99
CA VAL A 34 -7.07 -2.67 7.02
C VAL A 34 -6.28 -1.37 6.95
N PRO A 35 -6.89 -0.22 6.58
CA PRO A 35 -6.20 1.05 6.51
C PRO A 35 -5.50 1.41 7.83
N PHE A 36 -4.37 2.11 7.73
CA PHE A 36 -3.73 2.77 8.87
C PHE A 36 -3.12 4.12 8.46
N ALA A 37 -2.93 4.98 9.46
CA ALA A 37 -2.17 6.21 9.36
C ALA A 37 -1.17 6.30 10.51
N PHE A 38 0.10 6.49 10.17
CA PHE A 38 1.18 6.63 11.14
C PHE A 38 1.70 8.07 11.17
N VAL A 39 1.82 8.63 12.36
CA VAL A 39 2.46 9.92 12.63
C VAL A 39 3.51 9.70 13.70
N GLY A 40 4.78 9.66 13.29
CA GLY A 40 5.89 9.31 14.18
C GLY A 40 6.34 10.46 15.07
N THR A 41 6.82 10.13 16.26
CA THR A 41 7.57 11.06 17.11
C THR A 41 9.01 11.18 16.62
N ALA A 42 9.69 12.28 16.96
CA ALA A 42 11.11 12.45 16.62
C ALA A 42 12.00 11.27 17.10
N ALA A 43 11.67 10.70 18.26
CA ALA A 43 12.37 9.54 18.82
C ALA A 43 12.20 8.27 17.97
N GLN A 44 10.97 8.01 17.49
CA GLN A 44 10.70 6.87 16.59
C GLN A 44 11.39 7.02 15.24
N CYS A 45 11.60 8.27 14.80
CA CYS A 45 12.06 8.59 13.46
C CYS A 45 13.56 8.86 13.36
N GLY A 46 14.27 8.95 14.50
CA GLY A 46 15.69 9.34 14.52
C GLY A 46 15.97 10.70 13.87
N GLY A 47 14.96 11.59 13.84
CA GLY A 47 14.92 12.78 12.99
C GLY A 47 13.69 13.65 13.25
N PRO A 48 13.25 14.47 12.27
CA PRO A 48 12.03 15.27 12.40
C PRO A 48 10.82 14.41 12.70
N ALA A 49 9.96 14.89 13.62
CA ALA A 49 8.68 14.25 13.88
C ALA A 49 7.78 14.28 12.64
N GLY A 50 6.82 13.37 12.61
CA GLY A 50 5.74 13.34 11.64
C GLY A 50 4.75 14.50 11.81
N ALA A 51 3.88 14.62 10.83
CA ALA A 51 2.73 15.52 10.83
C ALA A 51 1.44 14.78 10.45
N ARG A 52 0.29 15.33 10.85
CA ARG A 52 -1.05 14.81 10.50
C ARG A 52 -1.41 15.18 9.05
N ILE A 53 -0.64 14.63 8.11
CA ILE A 53 -0.72 14.90 6.67
C ILE A 53 -0.93 13.62 5.86
N VAL A 54 -1.32 12.54 6.52
CA VAL A 54 -1.48 11.22 5.91
C VAL A 54 -2.91 10.75 6.03
N THR A 55 -3.38 10.01 5.02
CA THR A 55 -4.71 9.40 5.06
C THR A 55 -4.68 8.08 4.29
N SER A 56 -5.31 7.06 4.87
CA SER A 56 -5.66 5.84 4.17
C SER A 56 -7.14 5.54 4.33
N ALA A 57 -7.81 5.18 3.24
CA ALA A 57 -9.24 4.90 3.28
C ALA A 57 -9.69 4.02 2.13
N TRP A 58 -10.61 3.09 2.41
CA TRP A 58 -11.41 2.47 1.35
C TRP A 58 -12.56 3.40 0.97
N LEU A 59 -12.57 3.86 -0.28
CA LEU A 59 -13.54 4.85 -0.78
C LEU A 59 -14.27 4.30 -2.01
N GLY A 60 -15.60 4.49 -2.05
CA GLY A 60 -16.43 4.07 -3.18
C GLY A 60 -16.22 4.95 -4.41
N GLY A 61 -16.32 4.34 -5.59
CA GLY A 61 -16.09 4.99 -6.88
C GLY A 61 -14.62 5.26 -7.21
N MET A 62 -13.68 4.72 -6.42
CA MET A 62 -12.24 4.95 -6.59
C MET A 62 -11.51 3.74 -7.17
N GLY A 63 -12.09 2.53 -7.09
CA GLY A 63 -11.51 1.28 -7.53
C GLY A 63 -12.02 0.78 -8.87
N LEU A 64 -11.77 -0.50 -9.12
CA LEU A 64 -12.25 -1.30 -10.24
C LEU A 64 -13.49 -2.11 -9.82
N PRO A 65 -14.27 -2.66 -10.77
CA PRO A 65 -15.40 -3.53 -10.43
C PRO A 65 -14.96 -4.84 -9.75
N ASP A 66 -15.59 -5.21 -8.64
CA ASP A 66 -15.23 -6.41 -7.85
C ASP A 66 -15.44 -7.73 -8.61
N ASN A 67 -16.34 -7.72 -9.60
CA ASN A 67 -16.70 -8.91 -10.37
C ASN A 67 -15.75 -9.21 -11.54
N GLY A 68 -14.68 -8.43 -11.70
CA GLY A 68 -13.68 -8.60 -12.76
C GLY A 68 -14.15 -8.22 -14.17
N GLY A 69 -15.35 -7.64 -14.31
CA GLY A 69 -15.82 -7.10 -15.58
C GLY A 69 -15.24 -5.72 -15.88
N ASP A 70 -15.53 -5.21 -17.07
CA ASP A 70 -15.00 -3.92 -17.52
C ASP A 70 -15.48 -2.76 -16.60
N ASN A 71 -14.60 -1.80 -16.33
CA ASN A 71 -14.91 -0.56 -15.60
C ASN A 71 -15.69 0.43 -16.47
N PHE A 72 -15.36 0.47 -17.77
CA PHE A 72 -15.95 1.40 -18.73
C PHE A 72 -16.15 0.74 -20.09
N ASN A 73 -17.21 1.13 -20.79
CA ASN A 73 -17.43 0.76 -22.18
C ASN A 73 -17.45 2.02 -23.06
N ALA A 74 -16.38 2.22 -23.85
CA ALA A 74 -16.22 3.37 -24.73
C ALA A 74 -17.29 3.48 -25.82
N THR A 75 -17.96 2.38 -26.17
CA THR A 75 -19.02 2.36 -27.20
C THR A 75 -20.39 2.75 -26.65
N THR A 76 -20.61 2.71 -25.33
CA THR A 76 -21.89 3.11 -24.70
C THR A 76 -21.66 3.81 -23.37
N PRO A 77 -21.12 5.05 -23.35
CA PRO A 77 -20.73 5.73 -22.11
C PRO A 77 -21.89 5.99 -21.14
N GLY A 78 -23.13 6.06 -21.64
CA GLY A 78 -24.33 6.29 -20.82
C GLY A 78 -24.84 5.05 -20.07
N ASP A 79 -24.29 3.87 -20.37
CA ASP A 79 -24.62 2.63 -19.68
C ASP A 79 -23.33 1.85 -19.35
N PRO A 80 -22.52 2.36 -18.41
CA PRO A 80 -21.30 1.68 -18.04
C PRO A 80 -21.62 0.28 -17.49
N PRO A 81 -20.85 -0.75 -17.89
CA PRO A 81 -20.93 -2.06 -17.26
C PRO A 81 -20.66 -1.92 -15.76
N ASN A 82 -21.21 -2.85 -14.97
CA ASN A 82 -20.98 -2.92 -13.53
C ASN A 82 -21.37 -1.66 -12.73
N LYS A 83 -22.17 -0.73 -13.27
CA LYS A 83 -22.61 0.53 -12.63
C LYS A 83 -23.27 0.45 -11.24
N ARG A 84 -23.55 -0.75 -10.72
CA ARG A 84 -24.10 -0.98 -9.37
C ARG A 84 -23.05 -1.51 -8.38
N ASP A 85 -21.88 -1.87 -8.89
CA ASP A 85 -20.72 -2.21 -8.09
C ASP A 85 -20.22 -0.95 -7.36
N PRO A 86 -19.79 -1.04 -6.09
CA PRO A 86 -19.34 0.12 -5.33
C PRO A 86 -17.99 0.67 -5.81
N HIS A 87 -17.19 -0.10 -6.56
CA HIS A 87 -15.84 0.26 -7.04
C HIS A 87 -14.99 0.81 -5.88
N LEU A 88 -14.78 0.00 -4.84
CA LEU A 88 -13.99 0.44 -3.70
C LEU A 88 -12.51 0.48 -4.07
N GLY A 89 -11.84 1.60 -3.82
CA GLY A 89 -10.40 1.73 -3.97
C GLY A 89 -9.76 2.16 -2.66
N LEU A 90 -8.57 1.63 -2.36
CA LEU A 90 -7.76 2.04 -1.23
C LEU A 90 -6.97 3.30 -1.61
N LEU A 91 -7.41 4.43 -1.07
CA LEU A 91 -6.67 5.69 -1.11
C LEU A 91 -5.48 5.61 -0.15
N LEU A 92 -4.32 6.05 -0.61
CA LEU A 92 -3.09 6.24 0.15
C LEU A 92 -2.57 7.65 -0.13
N ASN A 93 -2.48 8.48 0.90
CA ASN A 93 -2.12 9.89 0.75
C ASN A 93 -1.09 10.31 1.78
N LYS A 94 -0.10 11.08 1.32
CA LYS A 94 0.85 11.84 2.13
C LYS A 94 1.00 13.25 1.52
N ASN A 95 0.29 14.20 2.11
CA ASN A 95 0.27 15.59 1.70
C ASN A 95 1.43 16.40 2.33
N GLY A 96 2.66 16.06 1.95
CA GLY A 96 3.87 16.78 2.37
C GLY A 96 5.12 16.04 1.93
N ALA A 97 6.30 16.59 2.23
CA ALA A 97 7.57 16.03 1.75
C ALA A 97 7.89 14.65 2.35
N THR A 98 8.58 13.80 1.56
CA THR A 98 9.02 12.45 1.92
C THR A 98 9.71 12.39 3.30
N PRO A 99 10.62 13.31 3.67
CA PRO A 99 11.33 13.24 4.96
C PRO A 99 10.46 13.44 6.21
N ILE A 100 9.21 13.91 6.07
CA ILE A 100 8.29 14.03 7.21
C ILE A 100 7.93 12.61 7.65
N CYS A 101 8.16 12.28 8.92
CA CYS A 101 7.99 10.91 9.42
C CYS A 101 6.51 10.53 9.67
N SER A 102 5.75 10.47 8.59
CA SER A 102 4.39 10.00 8.55
C SER A 102 4.20 9.08 7.35
N SER A 103 3.30 8.11 7.46
CA SER A 103 2.93 7.24 6.36
C SER A 103 1.46 6.87 6.39
N ALA A 104 0.85 6.74 5.22
CA ALA A 104 -0.40 6.01 5.07
C ALA A 104 -0.10 4.55 4.74
N GLY A 105 -1.08 3.66 4.90
CA GLY A 105 -0.89 2.27 4.53
C GLY A 105 -2.09 1.39 4.81
N ALA A 106 -1.92 0.10 4.60
CA ALA A 106 -2.87 -0.90 5.06
C ALA A 106 -2.16 -2.16 5.55
N GLU A 107 -2.60 -2.66 6.70
CA GLU A 107 -2.19 -3.96 7.23
C GLU A 107 -2.94 -5.06 6.48
N ILE A 108 -2.20 -6.06 5.98
CA ILE A 108 -2.80 -7.20 5.30
C ILE A 108 -3.00 -8.35 6.30
N THR A 109 -4.22 -8.52 6.79
CA THR A 109 -4.54 -9.55 7.79
C THR A 109 -4.69 -10.94 7.16
N GLY A 110 -4.60 -12.00 7.98
CA GLY A 110 -4.72 -13.40 7.51
C GLY A 110 -3.50 -13.94 6.76
N VAL A 111 -2.36 -13.24 6.77
CA VAL A 111 -1.09 -13.64 6.14
C VAL A 111 -0.13 -14.35 7.09
N LYS A 112 -0.29 -14.17 8.40
CA LYS A 112 0.58 -14.74 9.42
C LYS A 112 0.66 -16.27 9.30
N GLY A 113 1.87 -16.80 9.38
CA GLY A 113 2.17 -18.23 9.25
C GLY A 113 2.09 -18.78 7.82
N LYS A 114 1.67 -17.99 6.81
CA LYS A 114 1.74 -18.43 5.41
C LYS A 114 3.19 -18.69 5.03
N THR A 115 3.40 -19.74 4.24
CA THR A 115 4.74 -20.15 3.79
C THR A 115 4.99 -19.62 2.40
N VAL A 116 6.13 -18.96 2.20
CA VAL A 116 6.59 -18.53 0.88
C VAL A 116 6.92 -19.77 0.06
N THR A 117 6.14 -20.01 -0.99
CA THR A 117 6.38 -21.03 -2.01
C THR A 117 7.12 -20.41 -3.19
N SER A 118 7.59 -21.25 -4.13
CA SER A 118 8.27 -20.80 -5.35
C SER A 118 7.41 -19.91 -6.28
N THR A 119 6.11 -19.84 -6.05
CA THR A 119 5.15 -19.05 -6.84
C THR A 119 4.42 -18.00 -6.00
N PHE A 120 4.79 -17.86 -4.72
CA PHE A 120 4.17 -16.87 -3.85
C PHE A 120 4.49 -15.49 -4.39
N HIS A 121 3.45 -14.69 -4.61
CA HIS A 121 3.58 -13.33 -5.13
C HIS A 121 2.72 -12.37 -4.33
N VAL A 122 3.12 -11.09 -4.41
CA VAL A 122 2.30 -9.95 -4.02
C VAL A 122 2.08 -9.07 -5.25
N GLY A 123 0.99 -8.33 -5.25
CA GLY A 123 0.68 -7.40 -6.32
C GLY A 123 -0.50 -6.51 -5.97
N LEU A 124 -0.70 -5.49 -6.78
CA LEU A 124 -1.86 -4.59 -6.71
C LEU A 124 -2.07 -3.97 -8.09
N ASP A 125 -3.30 -3.50 -8.32
CA ASP A 125 -3.59 -2.60 -9.42
C ASP A 125 -3.57 -1.17 -8.85
N TYR A 126 -2.89 -0.24 -9.53
CA TYR A 126 -2.87 1.17 -9.16
C TYR A 126 -3.42 2.02 -10.29
N ARG A 127 -4.07 3.11 -9.92
CA ARG A 127 -4.63 4.07 -10.88
C ARG A 127 -3.50 4.87 -11.52
N ASN A 128 -3.49 4.93 -12.86
CA ASN A 128 -2.50 5.67 -13.64
C ASN A 128 -2.53 7.16 -13.27
N GLY A 129 -1.34 7.77 -13.24
CA GLY A 129 -1.14 9.13 -12.74
C GLY A 129 -1.16 9.27 -11.22
N GLY A 130 -1.38 8.18 -10.48
CA GLY A 130 -1.05 8.08 -9.06
C GLY A 130 0.43 7.78 -8.84
N HIS A 131 0.90 7.98 -7.62
CA HIS A 131 2.30 7.79 -7.23
C HIS A 131 2.69 6.31 -7.24
N CYS A 132 3.74 5.95 -7.98
CA CYS A 132 4.37 4.62 -8.02
C CYS A 132 5.90 4.76 -8.05
N GLY A 133 6.47 5.17 -6.91
CA GLY A 133 7.90 5.40 -6.73
C GLY A 133 8.68 4.18 -6.25
N ALA A 134 9.97 4.40 -6.00
CA ALA A 134 10.86 3.36 -5.47
C ALA A 134 10.52 3.01 -4.00
N GLY A 135 10.05 3.99 -3.23
CA GLY A 135 9.65 3.83 -1.84
C GLY A 135 8.16 3.58 -1.63
N ALA A 136 7.25 4.05 -2.49
CA ALA A 136 5.81 3.94 -2.23
C ALA A 136 4.93 3.86 -3.51
N PRO A 137 3.76 3.19 -3.47
CA PRO A 137 3.39 2.22 -2.44
C PRO A 137 4.36 1.03 -2.49
N ARG A 138 4.65 0.45 -1.32
CA ARG A 138 5.48 -0.76 -1.23
C ARG A 138 4.85 -1.78 -0.32
N PHE A 139 5.05 -3.05 -0.62
CA PHE A 139 4.79 -4.11 0.34
C PHE A 139 5.98 -4.21 1.28
N ASN A 140 5.78 -3.96 2.56
CA ASN A 140 6.69 -4.37 3.62
C ASN A 140 6.30 -5.80 4.04
N ILE A 141 7.27 -6.71 4.10
CA ILE A 141 7.04 -8.13 4.37
C ILE A 141 7.99 -8.57 5.48
N ASP A 142 7.44 -8.83 6.66
CA ASP A 142 8.19 -9.39 7.77
C ASP A 142 8.08 -10.92 7.76
N THR A 143 9.21 -11.59 7.96
CA THR A 143 9.28 -13.06 7.98
C THR A 143 10.20 -13.53 9.10
N ASP A 144 10.12 -14.81 9.44
CA ASP A 144 11.09 -15.47 10.31
C ASP A 144 12.54 -15.48 9.78
N MET A 145 12.75 -15.15 8.50
CA MET A 145 14.06 -15.07 7.85
C MET A 145 14.52 -13.64 7.53
N GLY A 146 13.76 -12.63 7.93
CA GLY A 146 14.13 -11.22 7.78
C GLY A 146 12.99 -10.33 7.30
N PHE A 147 13.32 -9.05 7.15
CA PHE A 147 12.40 -8.00 6.72
C PHE A 147 12.74 -7.55 5.30
N PHE A 148 11.73 -7.51 4.45
CA PHE A 148 11.87 -7.24 3.02
C PHE A 148 10.88 -6.17 2.60
N PHE A 149 11.19 -5.45 1.52
CA PHE A 149 10.18 -4.67 0.81
C PHE A 149 10.16 -4.94 -0.68
N VAL A 150 8.99 -4.76 -1.29
CA VAL A 150 8.74 -4.82 -2.74
C VAL A 150 8.17 -3.47 -3.19
N GLY A 151 8.97 -2.70 -3.93
CA GLY A 151 8.62 -1.34 -4.36
C GLY A 151 7.86 -1.29 -5.69
N CYS A 152 6.89 -0.38 -5.82
CA CYS A 152 6.04 -0.24 -7.01
C CYS A 152 6.84 0.07 -8.29
N SER A 153 7.79 1.00 -8.25
CA SER A 153 8.50 1.44 -9.48
C SER A 153 9.33 0.33 -10.12
N ALA A 154 9.91 -0.55 -9.32
CA ALA A 154 10.71 -1.67 -9.79
C ALA A 154 9.88 -2.89 -10.18
N ALA A 155 8.68 -3.07 -9.60
CA ALA A 155 7.83 -4.22 -9.86
C ALA A 155 7.42 -4.33 -11.35
N PRO A 156 7.26 -5.57 -11.88
CA PRO A 156 6.80 -5.82 -13.24
C PRO A 156 5.42 -5.21 -13.44
N LYS A 157 5.26 -4.48 -14.57
CA LYS A 157 4.04 -3.75 -14.90
C LYS A 157 3.32 -4.41 -16.06
N SER A 158 2.01 -4.52 -15.96
CA SER A 158 1.10 -4.89 -17.04
C SER A 158 -0.20 -4.11 -16.89
N ASN A 159 -0.99 -3.99 -17.94
CA ASN A 159 -2.27 -3.31 -17.82
C ASN A 159 -3.25 -4.13 -16.96
N ALA A 160 -4.04 -3.45 -16.11
CA ALA A 160 -5.09 -4.13 -15.34
C ALA A 160 -6.22 -4.58 -16.28
N PRO A 161 -6.76 -5.81 -16.17
CA PRO A 161 -7.76 -6.31 -17.12
C PRO A 161 -9.07 -5.53 -17.15
N GLN A 162 -9.55 -5.05 -15.99
CA GLN A 162 -10.84 -4.34 -15.88
C GLN A 162 -10.81 -2.94 -16.53
N ASP A 163 -9.63 -2.31 -16.58
CA ASP A 163 -9.45 -0.98 -17.18
C ASP A 163 -7.99 -0.80 -17.65
N PRO A 164 -7.61 -1.38 -18.79
CA PRO A 164 -6.22 -1.44 -19.20
C PRO A 164 -5.63 -0.09 -19.63
N ALA A 165 -6.44 0.95 -19.77
CA ALA A 165 -5.99 2.29 -20.13
C ALA A 165 -5.66 3.14 -18.90
N GLU A 166 -6.45 3.00 -17.83
CA GLU A 166 -6.36 3.88 -16.66
C GLU A 166 -5.78 3.19 -15.42
N TRP A 167 -5.49 1.88 -15.48
CA TRP A 167 -4.95 1.11 -14.37
C TRP A 167 -3.79 0.20 -14.77
N THR A 168 -2.76 0.20 -13.93
CA THR A 168 -1.59 -0.64 -14.08
C THR A 168 -1.51 -1.66 -12.95
N ARG A 169 -1.29 -2.92 -13.30
CA ARG A 169 -1.01 -4.03 -12.41
C ARG A 169 0.48 -4.15 -12.12
N THR A 170 0.81 -4.33 -10.85
CA THR A 170 2.12 -4.79 -10.39
C THR A 170 2.04 -6.22 -9.86
N ARG A 171 3.07 -7.05 -10.12
CA ARG A 171 3.14 -8.40 -9.57
C ARG A 171 4.57 -8.90 -9.45
N SER A 172 5.00 -9.16 -8.22
CA SER A 172 6.34 -9.67 -7.91
C SER A 172 6.28 -11.04 -7.27
N VAL A 173 6.94 -12.03 -7.88
CA VAL A 173 7.14 -13.34 -7.26
C VAL A 173 8.25 -13.22 -6.23
N LEU A 174 7.93 -13.43 -4.95
CA LEU A 174 8.81 -13.10 -3.83
C LEU A 174 10.15 -13.84 -3.87
N THR A 175 10.19 -15.03 -4.47
CA THR A 175 11.40 -15.85 -4.58
C THR A 175 12.28 -15.51 -5.79
N ALA A 176 11.79 -14.69 -6.72
CA ALA A 176 12.43 -14.37 -7.99
C ALA A 176 12.48 -12.87 -8.33
N CYS A 177 12.04 -12.01 -7.41
CA CYS A 177 11.89 -10.57 -7.61
C CYS A 177 13.22 -9.80 -7.73
N GLY A 178 14.35 -10.37 -7.32
CA GLY A 178 15.68 -9.79 -7.62
C GLY A 178 15.82 -8.33 -7.16
N SER A 179 15.95 -7.40 -8.10
CA SER A 179 16.07 -5.95 -7.82
C SER A 179 14.78 -5.26 -7.40
N GLU A 180 13.62 -5.90 -7.59
CA GLU A 180 12.33 -5.40 -7.12
C GLU A 180 12.20 -5.51 -5.59
N CYS A 181 12.87 -6.52 -5.02
CA CYS A 181 12.90 -6.80 -3.60
C CYS A 181 14.17 -6.28 -2.96
N PHE A 182 14.04 -5.72 -1.77
CA PHE A 182 15.16 -5.32 -0.95
C PHE A 182 15.08 -6.00 0.41
N ASN A 183 16.16 -6.66 0.80
CA ASN A 183 16.30 -7.21 2.14
C ASN A 183 16.89 -6.12 3.03
N VAL A 184 16.10 -5.64 3.98
CA VAL A 184 16.49 -4.55 4.87
C VAL A 184 17.54 -5.03 5.87
N THR A 185 17.45 -6.29 6.32
CA THR A 185 18.43 -6.91 7.24
C THR A 185 19.84 -6.94 6.63
N THR A 186 19.96 -7.19 5.33
CA THR A 186 21.26 -7.21 4.64
C THR A 186 21.59 -5.91 3.90
N SER A 187 20.62 -5.00 3.79
CA SER A 187 20.71 -3.75 3.02
C SER A 187 21.10 -3.97 1.54
N LEU A 188 20.62 -5.07 0.95
CA LEU A 188 20.91 -5.44 -0.44
C LEU A 188 19.63 -5.87 -1.17
N PRO A 189 19.58 -5.71 -2.51
CA PRO A 189 18.56 -6.37 -3.32
C PRO A 189 18.57 -7.88 -3.07
N GLY A 190 17.39 -8.46 -2.90
CA GLY A 190 17.30 -9.88 -2.56
C GLY A 190 15.88 -10.40 -2.45
N SER A 191 15.66 -11.56 -3.05
CA SER A 191 14.41 -12.32 -2.95
C SER A 191 14.20 -12.89 -1.55
N ILE A 192 12.94 -13.14 -1.22
CA ILE A 192 12.52 -13.84 0.00
C ILE A 192 12.69 -15.34 -0.23
N PRO A 193 13.40 -16.08 0.65
CA PRO A 193 13.64 -17.51 0.42
C PRO A 193 12.37 -18.36 0.49
N VAL A 194 12.33 -19.45 -0.29
CA VAL A 194 11.30 -20.50 -0.15
C VAL A 194 11.35 -21.06 1.26
N GLY A 195 10.18 -21.26 1.87
CA GLY A 195 10.04 -21.76 3.23
C GLY A 195 9.90 -20.68 4.29
N ALA A 196 10.14 -19.39 3.96
CA ALA A 196 9.91 -18.27 4.88
C ALA A 196 8.48 -18.29 5.42
N LYS A 197 8.33 -18.11 6.71
CA LYS A 197 7.05 -17.91 7.37
C LYS A 197 6.79 -16.42 7.48
N ILE A 198 5.69 -15.99 6.88
CA ILE A 198 5.26 -14.59 6.92
C ILE A 198 4.76 -14.29 8.33
N ASN A 199 5.27 -13.23 8.94
CA ASN A 199 4.78 -12.68 10.19
C ASN A 199 3.74 -11.59 9.94
N SER A 200 4.04 -10.64 9.05
CA SER A 200 3.13 -9.58 8.59
C SER A 200 3.40 -9.18 7.15
N ILE A 201 2.39 -8.58 6.51
CA ILE A 201 2.52 -7.85 5.24
C ILE A 201 1.78 -6.53 5.42
N ASP A 202 2.43 -5.43 5.07
CA ASP A 202 1.83 -4.09 5.09
C ASP A 202 2.04 -3.42 3.74
N ILE A 203 1.03 -2.72 3.23
CA ILE A 203 1.23 -1.73 2.18
C ILE A 203 1.60 -0.43 2.85
N VAL A 204 2.71 0.18 2.46
CA VAL A 204 3.20 1.44 3.03
C VAL A 204 3.31 2.51 1.94
N PHE A 205 2.84 3.70 2.28
CA PHE A 205 2.94 4.90 1.48
C PHE A 205 3.56 6.03 2.30
N ASP A 206 4.88 6.21 2.17
CA ASP A 206 5.67 7.19 2.91
C ASP A 206 6.42 8.19 2.01
N GLU A 207 6.21 8.15 0.69
CA GLU A 207 6.75 9.16 -0.23
C GLU A 207 5.76 10.32 -0.41
N GLY A 208 6.33 11.51 -0.51
CA GLY A 208 5.62 12.77 -0.46
C GLY A 208 5.54 13.51 -1.79
N THR A 209 5.24 14.80 -1.70
CA THR A 209 5.04 15.72 -2.86
C THR A 209 6.34 16.28 -3.45
N ASP A 210 7.49 15.77 -3.04
CA ASP A 210 8.83 16.28 -3.36
C ASP A 210 9.50 15.58 -4.55
N ASN A 211 8.80 14.64 -5.20
CA ASN A 211 9.26 13.98 -6.42
C ASN A 211 8.36 14.24 -7.66
N PRO A 212 7.83 15.46 -7.91
CA PRO A 212 6.96 15.67 -9.06
C PRO A 212 7.76 15.73 -10.36
N VAL A 213 7.27 15.08 -11.41
CA VAL A 213 7.78 15.25 -12.77
C VAL A 213 6.88 16.23 -13.52
N ALA A 214 7.46 17.23 -14.19
CA ALA A 214 6.66 18.25 -14.89
C ALA A 214 5.82 17.61 -16.01
N GLY A 215 4.49 17.73 -15.91
CA GLY A 215 3.55 17.14 -16.87
C GLY A 215 3.16 15.69 -16.56
N ASP A 216 3.65 15.13 -15.46
CA ASP A 216 3.29 13.80 -14.97
C ASP A 216 2.84 13.91 -13.50
N PRO A 217 1.58 13.56 -13.19
CA PRO A 217 1.09 13.59 -11.82
C PRO A 217 1.72 12.52 -10.91
N GLU A 218 2.56 11.62 -11.41
CA GLU A 218 3.42 10.80 -10.56
C GLU A 218 4.26 11.70 -9.64
N GLY A 219 4.16 11.46 -8.32
CA GLY A 219 4.89 12.26 -7.32
C GLY A 219 4.05 13.28 -6.54
N ILE A 220 2.71 13.32 -6.71
CA ILE A 220 1.84 14.22 -5.92
C ILE A 220 1.56 13.73 -4.48
N GLY A 221 2.24 12.67 -4.02
CA GLY A 221 2.03 12.12 -2.67
C GLY A 221 0.67 11.44 -2.52
N LEU A 222 0.12 10.85 -3.59
CA LEU A 222 -1.17 10.15 -3.57
C LEU A 222 -1.15 8.95 -4.51
N ALA A 223 -1.66 7.82 -4.04
CA ALA A 223 -1.96 6.64 -4.85
C ALA A 223 -3.36 6.12 -4.54
N VAL A 224 -3.99 5.53 -5.55
CA VAL A 224 -5.21 4.73 -5.38
C VAL A 224 -4.85 3.34 -5.85
N VAL A 225 -5.04 2.36 -4.96
CA VAL A 225 -4.75 0.95 -5.25
C VAL A 225 -6.00 0.10 -5.05
N ASP A 226 -6.08 -0.98 -5.79
CA ASP A 226 -7.17 -1.95 -5.73
C ASP A 226 -6.65 -3.33 -6.18
N ASN A 227 -7.50 -4.37 -6.14
CA ASN A 227 -7.17 -5.75 -6.51
C ASN A 227 -5.84 -6.21 -5.87
N ILE A 228 -5.66 -5.93 -4.57
CA ILE A 228 -4.45 -6.30 -3.83
C ILE A 228 -4.37 -7.83 -3.83
N ASP A 229 -3.37 -8.38 -4.49
CA ASP A 229 -3.20 -9.81 -4.69
C ASP A 229 -2.15 -10.36 -3.73
N ILE A 230 -2.58 -11.27 -2.86
CA ILE A 230 -1.70 -12.07 -2.01
C ILE A 230 -1.82 -13.52 -2.45
N ASN A 231 -0.85 -13.95 -3.26
CA ASN A 231 -0.71 -15.33 -3.73
C ASN A 231 -1.99 -15.89 -4.38
N GLY A 232 -2.57 -15.14 -5.31
CA GLY A 232 -3.75 -15.49 -6.10
C GLY A 232 -5.08 -15.19 -5.42
N ARG A 233 -5.08 -14.52 -4.26
CA ARG A 233 -6.29 -14.08 -3.57
C ARG A 233 -6.36 -12.56 -3.59
N LEU A 234 -7.38 -12.04 -4.24
CA LEU A 234 -7.62 -10.62 -4.36
C LEU A 234 -8.37 -10.07 -3.13
N ILE A 235 -7.93 -8.91 -2.67
CA ILE A 235 -8.66 -8.02 -1.79
C ILE A 235 -9.10 -6.84 -2.67
N THR A 236 -10.39 -6.81 -2.99
CA THR A 236 -11.00 -5.79 -3.88
C THR A 236 -11.86 -4.79 -3.11
N GLN A 237 -12.01 -5.02 -1.80
CA GLN A 237 -12.85 -4.21 -0.94
C GLN A 237 -12.33 -4.20 0.50
N GLY A 238 -12.75 -3.16 1.22
CA GLY A 238 -12.56 -3.04 2.64
C GLY A 238 -13.40 -1.89 3.20
N SER A 239 -13.10 -1.51 4.42
CA SER A 239 -13.75 -0.40 5.10
C SER A 239 -12.76 0.33 5.99
N GLY A 240 -13.15 1.52 6.44
CA GLY A 240 -12.34 2.32 7.35
C GLY A 240 -11.71 3.53 6.69
N ILE A 241 -11.48 4.55 7.53
CA ILE A 241 -10.79 5.79 7.20
C ILE A 241 -9.84 6.05 8.36
N GLU A 242 -8.55 6.10 8.06
CA GLU A 242 -7.49 6.44 9.00
C GLU A 242 -6.79 7.70 8.50
N ASP A 243 -6.96 8.81 9.20
CA ASP A 243 -6.55 10.15 8.76
C ASP A 243 -5.41 10.75 9.61
N GLY A 244 -4.80 9.93 10.47
CA GLY A 244 -3.73 10.35 11.38
C GLY A 244 -4.19 11.40 12.39
N ILE A 245 -5.50 11.65 12.50
CA ILE A 245 -6.12 12.46 13.54
C ILE A 245 -6.57 11.48 14.62
N ASP A 246 -6.15 11.71 15.87
CA ASP A 246 -6.76 11.04 17.00
C ASP A 246 -8.18 11.58 17.08
N ARG A 247 -9.13 10.91 16.42
CA ARG A 247 -10.55 11.18 16.65
C ARG A 247 -10.78 10.82 18.11
N TYR A 248 -10.80 11.87 18.92
CA TYR A 248 -11.03 11.82 20.35
C TYR A 248 -12.09 10.75 20.62
N LYS A 249 -11.71 9.67 21.30
CA LYS A 249 -12.66 8.74 21.94
C LYS A 249 -13.36 9.51 23.07
N GLY A 250 -14.10 10.54 22.71
CA GLY A 250 -15.06 11.23 23.56
C GLY A 250 -16.26 10.31 23.65
N LYS A 251 -16.35 9.60 24.76
CA LYS A 251 -17.63 9.13 25.28
C LYS A 251 -18.48 10.37 25.56
N ASP A 252 -19.23 10.85 24.58
CA ASP A 252 -20.41 11.68 24.85
C ASP A 252 -21.62 10.74 24.94
N ASN A 253 -21.56 9.86 25.94
CA ASN A 253 -22.77 9.45 26.65
C ASN A 253 -22.87 10.43 27.81
N ASP A 254 -23.74 11.42 27.72
CA ASP A 254 -24.72 11.75 28.76
C ASP A 254 -25.43 13.08 28.47
N LYS A 255 -26.76 12.97 28.37
CA LYS A 255 -27.79 13.99 28.69
C LYS A 255 -28.01 15.13 27.70
N HIS A 256 -29.00 14.94 26.85
CA HIS A 256 -30.03 15.97 26.67
C HIS A 256 -31.20 15.64 27.60
N ASP A 257 -31.16 16.20 28.80
CA ASP A 257 -32.38 16.62 29.49
C ASP A 257 -32.56 18.10 29.12
N ASP A 258 -33.60 18.38 28.33
CA ASP A 258 -34.46 19.58 28.37
C ASP A 258 -35.68 19.34 27.48
#